data_AF-R4MCS5-F1
#
_entry.id   AF-R4MCS5-F1
#
_cell.length_a   1.000
_cell.length_b   1.000
_cell.length_c   1.000
_cell.angle_alpha   90.00
_cell.angle_beta   90.00
_cell.angle_gamma   90.00
#
_symmetry.space_group_name_H-M   'P 1'
#
loop_
_entity.id
_entity.type
_entity.pdbx_description
1 polymer ?
#
loop_
_entity_poly.entity_id
_entity_poly.type
_entity_poly.pdbx_seq_one_letter_code
_entity_poly.pdbx_strand_id
1 'polypeptide(L)' 'MLRRIRPHAGPDTADTAAEVFGTYSRGDRIHAIACRVEQRPAGNETRWLMVALHIG' A
#
# COMPACT_ATOMS: atom_id res chain seq x y z
N MET A 1 1.21 -1.62 -16.31
CA MET A 1 0.93 -2.93 -15.68
C MET A 1 1.65 -2.98 -14.35
N LEU A 2 0.94 -3.33 -13.27
CA LEU A 2 1.51 -3.51 -11.93
C LEU A 2 2.28 -4.84 -11.90
N ARG A 3 3.58 -4.83 -11.59
CA ARG A 3 4.43 -6.03 -11.72
C ARG A 3 4.64 -6.78 -10.42
N ARG A 4 4.55 -6.10 -9.27
CA ARG A 4 4.70 -6.74 -7.96
C ARG A 4 4.22 -5.82 -6.84
N ILE A 5 3.41 -6.35 -5.94
CA ILE A 5 3.10 -5.77 -4.63
C ILE A 5 3.60 -6.74 -3.57
N ARG A 6 4.36 -6.24 -2.60
CA ARG A 6 4.76 -7.01 -1.42
C ARG A 6 4.30 -6.22 -0.20
N PRO A 7 3.22 -6.63 0.48
CA PRO A 7 2.89 -6.07 1.79
C PRO A 7 3.94 -6.53 2.80
N HIS A 8 4.42 -5.60 3.61
CA HIS A 8 5.28 -5.85 4.76
C HIS A 8 4.50 -5.48 6.03
N ALA A 9 4.26 -6.49 6.87
CA ALA A 9 3.89 -6.27 8.26
C ALA A 9 5.19 -6.35 9.08
N GLY A 10 5.67 -5.21 9.56
CA GLY A 10 6.74 -5.14 10.55
C GLY A 10 6.27 -5.62 11.93
N PRO A 11 7.20 -5.88 12.86
CA PRO A 11 6.89 -6.38 14.20
C PRO A 11 6.01 -5.44 15.06
N ASP A 12 5.97 -4.14 14.73
CA ASP A 12 5.18 -3.10 15.41
C ASP A 12 3.94 -2.63 14.62
N THR A 13 3.72 -3.16 13.41
CA THR A 13 2.47 -2.90 12.69
C THR A 13 1.39 -3.78 13.28
N ALA A 14 0.43 -3.14 13.95
CA ALA A 14 -0.84 -3.77 14.30
C ALA A 14 -1.40 -4.52 13.08
N ASP A 15 -2.14 -5.61 13.29
CA ASP A 15 -2.80 -6.43 12.24
C ASP A 15 -3.71 -5.60 11.30
N THR A 16 -3.96 -4.36 11.68
CA THR A 16 -4.74 -3.33 10.98
C THR A 16 -3.90 -2.36 10.16
N ALA A 17 -2.58 -2.52 10.03
CA ALA A 17 -1.71 -1.63 9.27
C ALA A 17 -0.63 -2.42 8.50
N ALA A 18 -0.35 -2.03 7.26
CA ALA A 18 0.72 -2.63 6.47
C ALA A 18 1.43 -1.58 5.61
N GLU A 19 2.72 -1.76 5.44
CA GLU A 19 3.51 -1.00 4.48
C GLU A 19 3.56 -1.77 3.17
N VAL A 20 3.41 -1.07 2.05
CA VAL A 20 3.28 -1.66 0.73
C VAL A 20 4.28 -1.00 -0.21
N PHE A 21 5.08 -1.84 -0.88
CA PHE A 21 6.07 -1.40 -1.84
C PHE A 21 5.90 -2.12 -3.16
N GLY A 22 6.09 -1.41 -4.27
CA GLY A 22 5.95 -1.98 -5.60
C GLY A 22 6.48 -1.09 -6.71
N THR A 23 6.46 -1.64 -7.93
CA THR A 23 6.74 -0.89 -9.15
C THR A 23 5.67 -1.15 -10.20
N TYR A 24 5.40 -0.12 -11.00
CA TYR A 24 4.48 -0.22 -12.13
C TYR A 24 5.05 0.49 -13.34
N SER A 25 4.66 0.02 -14.53
CA SER A 25 5.04 0.66 -15.79
C SER A 25 3.95 1.60 -16.28
N ARG A 26 4.36 2.79 -16.74
CA ARG A 26 3.50 3.78 -17.44
C ARG A 26 4.23 4.21 -18.73
N GLY A 27 3.75 3.73 -19.88
CA GLY A 27 4.54 3.76 -21.10
C GLY A 27 5.86 3.00 -20.92
N ASP A 28 6.96 3.57 -21.42
CA ASP A 28 8.31 3.00 -21.31
C ASP A 28 9.01 3.28 -19.97
N ARG A 29 8.33 3.95 -19.02
CA ARG A 29 8.90 4.30 -17.72
C ARG A 29 8.44 3.34 -16.62
N ILE A 30 9.36 3.01 -15.72
CA ILE A 30 9.09 2.28 -14.48
C ILE A 30 9.03 3.29 -13.34
N HIS A 31 7.96 3.22 -12.55
CA HIS A 31 7.74 4.06 -11.37
C HIS A 31 7.73 3.19 -10.12
N ALA A 32 8.19 3.79 -9.02
CA ALA A 32 8.12 3.19 -7.69
C ALA A 32 6.94 3.77 -6.92
N ILE A 33 6.31 2.91 -6.14
CA ILE A 33 5.29 3.31 -5.16
C ILE A 33 5.67 2.72 -3.80
N ALA A 34 5.58 3.56 -2.78
CA ALA A 34 5.63 3.17 -1.39
C ALA A 34 4.40 3.78 -0.70
N CYS A 35 3.60 2.97 -0.03
CA CYS A 35 2.44 3.47 0.70
C CYS A 35 2.21 2.71 2.00
N ARG A 36 1.43 3.30 2.89
CA ARG A 36 0.91 2.65 4.07
C ARG A 36 -0.59 2.47 3.89
N VAL A 37 -1.08 1.28 4.19
CA VAL A 37 -2.51 0.98 4.24
C VAL A 37 -2.93 0.65 5.66
N GLU A 38 -4.13 1.08 6.03
CA GLU A 38 -4.71 0.79 7.35
C GLU A 38 -6.17 0.37 7.21
N GLN A 39 -6.59 -0.57 8.03
CA GLN A 39 -7.98 -0.91 8.27
C GLN A 39 -8.65 0.23 9.01
N ARG A 40 -9.62 0.89 8.34
CA ARG A 40 -10.39 1.99 8.92
C ARG A 40 -11.89 1.67 8.88
N PRO A 41 -12.65 2.13 9.87
CA PRO A 41 -14.11 2.03 9.82
C PRO A 41 -14.66 2.74 8.58
N ALA A 42 -15.59 2.09 7.89
CA ALA A 42 -16.31 2.63 6.76
C ALA A 42 -17.76 2.17 6.81
N GLY A 43 -18.63 2.99 7.42
CA GLY A 43 -20.00 2.59 7.70
C GLY A 43 -20.03 1.41 8.68
N ASN A 44 -20.69 0.32 8.28
CA ASN A 44 -20.85 -0.88 9.10
C ASN A 44 -19.70 -1.91 8.92
N GLU A 45 -18.70 -1.60 8.10
CA GLU A 45 -17.58 -2.51 7.80
C GLU A 45 -16.22 -1.86 8.04
N THR A 46 -15.18 -2.69 8.05
CA THR A 46 -13.79 -2.24 8.07
C THR A 46 -13.19 -2.44 6.69
N ARG A 47 -12.57 -1.40 6.14
CA ARG A 47 -11.92 -1.47 4.84
C ARG A 47 -10.47 -1.03 4.92
N TRP A 48 -9.63 -1.62 4.10
CA TRP A 48 -8.26 -1.17 3.92
C TRP A 48 -8.25 0.13 3.10
N LEU A 49 -7.63 1.16 3.67
CA LEU A 49 -7.44 2.45 3.02
C LEU A 49 -5.96 2.78 2.95
N MET A 50 -5.54 3.38 1.83
CA MET A 50 -4.23 4.01 1.75
C MET A 50 -4.26 5.29 2.59
N VAL A 51 -3.38 5.37 3.59
CA VAL A 51 -3.33 6.49 4.56
C VAL A 51 -2.10 7.37 4.38
N ALA A 52 -1.07 6.85 3.71
CA ALA A 52 0.11 7.62 3.30
C ALA A 52 0.61 7.08 1.97
N LEU A 53 0.97 7.96 1.04
CA LEU A 53 1.41 7.60 -0.30
C LEU A 53 2.66 8.40 -0.69
N HIS A 54 3.67 7.68 -1.15
CA HIS A 54 4.86 8.21 -1.78
C HIS A 54 4.97 7.65 -3.22
N ILE A 55 5.09 8.55 -4.18
CA ILE A 55 5.29 8.25 -5.60
C ILE A 55 6.60 8.91 -6.02
N GLY A 56 7.50 8.11 -6.59
CA GLY A 56 8.78 8.55 -7.15
C GLY A 56 8.87 8.40 -8.67
#